data_AF-A0A369T979-F1
#
_entry.id   AF-A0A369T979-F1
#
_cell.length_a   1.000
_cell.length_b   1.000
_cell.length_c   1.000
_cell.angle_alpha   90.00
_cell.angle_beta   90.00
_cell.angle_gamma   90.00
#
_symmetry.space_group_name_H-M   'P 1'
#
loop_
_entity.id
_entity.type
_entity.pdbx_description
1 polymer ?
#
loop_
_entity_poly.entity_id
_entity_poly.type
_entity_poly.pdbx_seq_one_letter_code
_entity_poly.pdbx_strand_id
1 'polypeptide(L)' 'MPRTTISISSELKRKLSALKREKTWDEFLSELLNSVLSSEIRDLEDFLRKTSGERDIPFERVKIRLRGEDGGGTG' A
#
# COMPACT_ATOMS: atom_id res chain seq x y z
N MET A 1 -1.88 18.67 -5.01
CA MET A 1 -0.93 17.77 -4.32
C MET A 1 0.44 18.43 -4.30
N PRO A 2 1.15 18.44 -3.16
CA PRO A 2 2.54 18.90 -3.12
C PRO A 2 3.38 18.03 -4.07
N ARG A 3 4.23 18.67 -4.87
CA ARG A 3 5.18 17.98 -5.75
C ARG A 3 6.48 17.75 -5.00
N THR A 4 6.98 16.53 -5.07
CA THR A 4 8.25 16.13 -4.46
C THR A 4 9.07 15.37 -5.49
N THR A 5 10.38 15.58 -5.50
CA THR A 5 11.30 14.87 -6.38
C THR A 5 11.92 13.70 -5.64
N ILE A 6 11.86 12.51 -6.23
CA ILE A 6 12.58 11.33 -5.75
C ILE A 6 13.80 11.06 -6.63
N SER A 7 14.91 10.67 -6.02
CA SER A 7 16.11 10.24 -6.74
C SER A 7 16.13 8.72 -6.81
N ILE A 8 16.32 8.18 -8.00
CA ILE A 8 16.42 6.74 -8.26
C ILE A 8 17.59 6.46 -9.20
N SER A 9 18.07 5.22 -9.22
CA SER A 9 19.11 4.82 -10.16
C SER A 9 18.60 4.93 -11.61
N SER A 10 19.52 5.20 -12.53
CA SER A 10 19.22 5.29 -13.96
C SER A 10 18.65 3.97 -14.51
N GLU A 11 19.09 2.83 -13.98
CA GLU A 11 18.58 1.53 -14.34
C GLU A 11 17.12 1.34 -13.88
N LEU A 12 16.81 1.71 -12.63
CA LEU A 12 15.44 1.62 -12.12
C LEU A 12 14.51 2.52 -12.93
N LYS A 13 14.93 3.75 -13.26
CA LYS A 13 14.16 4.66 -14.11
C LYS A 13 13.86 4.04 -15.48
N ARG A 14 14.82 3.37 -16.11
CA ARG A 14 14.62 2.68 -17.40
C ARG A 14 13.59 1.55 -17.30
N LYS A 15 13.72 0.70 -16.27
CA LYS A 15 12.76 -0.39 -16.01
C LYS A 15 11.34 0.14 -15.81
N LEU A 16 11.19 1.18 -14.98
CA LEU A 16 9.89 1.81 -14.73
C LEU A 16 9.34 2.49 -15.99
N SER A 17 10.18 3.12 -16.80
CA SER A 17 9.75 3.78 -18.04
C SER A 17 9.20 2.79 -19.07
N ALA A 18 9.74 1.56 -19.12
CA ALA A 18 9.21 0.51 -19.98
C ALA A 18 7.81 0.03 -19.55
N LEU A 19 7.54 0.07 -18.23
CA LEU A 19 6.26 -0.36 -17.64
C LEU A 19 5.17 0.72 -17.67
N LYS A 20 5.58 2.00 -17.60
CA LYS A 20 4.69 3.17 -17.58
C LYS A 20 3.85 3.32 -18.86
N ARG A 21 4.35 2.86 -20.01
CA ARG A 21 3.69 3.01 -21.33
C ARG A 21 3.31 4.48 -21.57
N GLU A 22 2.06 4.75 -21.93
CA GLU A 22 1.54 6.09 -22.26
C GLU A 22 1.12 6.93 -21.04
N LYS A 23 1.09 6.35 -19.84
CA LYS A 23 0.65 7.04 -18.61
C LYS A 23 1.61 8.14 -18.21
N THR A 24 1.20 9.13 -17.43
CA THR A 24 2.12 10.06 -16.76
C THR A 24 2.89 9.36 -15.64
N TRP A 25 3.99 9.96 -15.16
CA TRP A 25 4.74 9.40 -14.04
C TRP A 25 3.90 9.35 -12.77
N ASP A 26 3.08 10.38 -12.54
CA ASP A 26 2.22 10.47 -11.36
C ASP A 26 1.15 9.38 -11.38
N GLU A 27 0.48 9.16 -12.51
CA GLU A 27 -0.51 8.08 -12.66
C GLU A 27 0.12 6.70 -12.48
N PHE A 28 1.23 6.44 -13.17
CA PHE A 28 1.91 5.15 -13.10
C PHE A 28 2.40 4.82 -11.69
N LEU A 29 3.04 5.77 -11.00
CA LEU A 29 3.53 5.54 -9.65
C LEU A 29 2.39 5.41 -8.63
N SER A 30 1.29 6.15 -8.81
CA SER A 30 0.11 6.03 -7.96
C SER A 30 -0.57 4.68 -8.10
N GLU A 31 -0.74 4.19 -9.33
CA GLU A 31 -1.29 2.85 -9.58
C GLU A 31 -0.37 1.74 -9.07
N LEU A 32 0.94 1.88 -9.29
CA LEU A 32 1.92 0.91 -8.81
C LEU A 32 1.86 0.80 -7.28
N LEU A 33 1.80 1.94 -6.59
CA LEU A 33 1.65 1.97 -5.13
C LEU A 33 0.34 1.32 -4.69
N ASN A 34 -0.78 1.66 -5.33
CA ASN A 34 -2.09 1.09 -5.00
C ASN A 34 -2.12 -0.43 -5.20
N SER A 35 -1.44 -0.93 -6.24
CA SER A 35 -1.33 -2.37 -6.49
C SER A 35 -0.55 -3.09 -5.39
N VAL A 36 0.56 -2.51 -4.94
CA VAL A 36 1.37 -3.09 -3.84
C VAL A 36 0.57 -3.08 -2.54
N LEU A 37 -0.03 -1.94 -2.18
CA LEU A 37 -0.87 -1.83 -0.99
C LEU A 37 -2.03 -2.83 -1.02
N SER A 38 -2.70 -2.97 -2.16
CA SER A 38 -3.80 -3.92 -2.30
C SER A 38 -3.34 -5.37 -2.14
N SER A 39 -2.14 -5.71 -2.61
CA SER A 39 -1.57 -7.05 -2.43
C SER A 39 -1.25 -7.31 -0.96
N GLU A 40 -0.55 -6.37 -0.30
CA GLU A 40 -0.19 -6.52 1.12
C GLU A 40 -1.42 -6.59 2.03
N ILE A 41 -2.47 -5.82 1.74
CA ILE A 41 -3.74 -5.90 2.47
C ILE A 41 -4.37 -7.29 2.31
N ARG A 42 -4.40 -7.83 1.09
CA ARG A 42 -4.93 -9.18 0.84
C ARG A 42 -4.12 -10.26 1.55
N ASP A 43 -2.80 -10.18 1.51
CA ASP A 43 -1.92 -11.12 2.19
C ASP A 43 -2.15 -11.08 3.71
N LEU A 44 -2.34 -9.88 4.26
CA LEU A 44 -2.69 -9.68 5.66
C LEU A 44 -4.08 -10.25 6.00
N GLU A 45 -5.10 -9.99 5.18
CA GLU A 45 -6.44 -10.56 5.37
C GLU A 45 -6.42 -12.08 5.34
N ASP A 46 -5.68 -12.68 4.40
CA ASP A 46 -5.52 -14.12 4.28
C ASP A 46 -4.83 -14.71 5.51
N PHE A 47 -3.77 -14.05 6.00
CA PHE A 47 -3.09 -14.45 7.23
C PHE A 47 -4.03 -14.40 8.44
N LEU A 48 -4.80 -13.31 8.58
CA LEU A 48 -5.75 -13.14 9.68
C LEU A 48 -6.90 -14.14 9.62
N ARG A 49 -7.37 -14.48 8.42
CA ARG A 49 -8.39 -15.53 8.22
C ARG A 49 -7.85 -16.91 8.58
N LYS A 50 -6.63 -17.25 8.16
CA LYS A 50 -5.99 -18.54 8.46
C LYS A 50 -5.73 -18.73 9.96
N THR A 51 -5.32 -17.67 10.64
CA THR A 51 -5.03 -17.68 12.09
C THR A 51 -6.29 -17.49 12.95
N SER A 52 -7.48 -17.31 12.36
CA SER A 52 -8.72 -17.08 13.12
C SER A 52 -9.12 -18.23 14.04
N GLY A 53 -8.83 -19.48 13.67
CA GLY A 53 -9.10 -20.66 14.51
C GLY A 53 -8.15 -20.80 15.71
N GLU A 54 -7.06 -20.05 15.74
CA GLU A 54 -6.05 -20.03 16.82
C GLU A 54 -6.24 -18.84 17.76
N ARG A 55 -7.25 -17.99 17.51
CA ARG A 55 -7.50 -16.74 18.24
C ARG A 55 -8.80 -16.80 19.01
N ASP A 56 -8.79 -16.21 20.19
CA ASP A 56 -10.01 -16.00 21.00
C ASP A 56 -10.95 -14.93 20.40
N ILE A 57 -10.48 -14.20 19.39
CA ILE A 57 -11.21 -13.11 18.73
C ILE A 57 -11.47 -13.51 17.28
N PRO A 58 -12.75 -13.63 16.86
CA PRO A 58 -13.09 -13.98 15.49
C PRO A 58 -12.68 -12.87 14.51
N PHE A 59 -12.34 -13.27 13.28
CA PHE A 59 -11.82 -12.37 12.24
C PHE A 59 -12.72 -11.15 11.99
N GLU A 60 -14.04 -11.33 12.07
CA GLU A 60 -15.05 -10.29 11.88
C GLU A 60 -14.98 -9.16 12.93
N ARG A 61 -14.31 -9.41 14.06
CA ARG A 61 -14.10 -8.43 15.13
C ARG A 61 -12.70 -7.81 15.10
N VAL A 62 -11.81 -8.27 14.22
CA VAL A 62 -10.47 -7.70 14.06
C VAL A 62 -10.57 -6.43 13.23
N LYS A 63 -10.39 -5.27 13.87
CA LYS A 63 -10.22 -3.99 13.15
C LYS A 63 -8.73 -3.75 12.88
N ILE A 64 -8.34 -3.84 11.62
CA ILE A 64 -7.00 -3.43 11.18
C ILE A 64 -6.98 -1.90 11.16
N ARG A 65 -6.25 -1.27 12.08
CA ARG A 65 -5.97 0.16 12.02
C ARG A 65 -4.62 0.35 11.35
N LEU A 66 -4.60 1.00 10.19
CA LEU A 66 -3.37 1.47 9.57
C LEU A 66 -2.83 2.60 10.45
N ARG A 67 -1.66 2.39 11.06
CA ARG A 67 -1.02 3.39 11.94
C ARG A 67 -0.64 4.61 11.09
N GLY A 68 -1.47 5.64 11.14
CA GLY A 68 -1.36 6.86 10.33
C GLY A 68 -2.62 7.73 10.34
N GLU A 69 -3.76 7.20 10.80
CA GLU A 69 -5.04 7.93 10.90
C GLU A 69 -5.29 8.60 12.27
N ASP A 70 -4.27 8.74 13.13
CA ASP A 70 -4.36 9.45 14.42
C ASP A 70 -3.63 10.81 14.35
N GLY A 71 -3.94 11.60 13.33
CA GLY A 71 -3.57 13.01 13.22
C GLY A 71 -4.76 13.92 13.52
N GLY A 72 -5.36 13.78 14.71
CA GLY A 72 -6.59 14.52 15.03
C GLY A 72 -7.06 14.38 16.48
N GLY A 73 -6.13 14.42 17.44
CA GLY A 73 -6.46 14.59 18.86
C GLY A 73 -6.21 16.03 19.28
N THR A 74 -7.24 16.86 19.26
CA THR A 74 -7.29 18.08 20.07
C THR A 74 -7.21 17.70 21.54
N GLY A 75 -6.22 18.25 22.23
CA GLY A 75 -6.08 18.26 23.69
C GLY A 75 -5.30 19.48 24.10
#